data_AF-G0MQJ0-F1
#
_entry.id   AF-G0MQJ0-F1
#
_cell.length_a   1.000
_cell.length_b   1.000
_cell.length_c   1.000
_cell.angle_alpha   90.00
_cell.angle_beta   90.00
_cell.angle_gamma   90.00
#
_symmetry.space_group_name_H-M   'P 1'
#
loop_
_entity.id
_entity.type
_entity.pdbx_description
1 polymer ?
#
loop_
_entity_poly.entity_id
_entity_poly.type
_entity_poly.pdbx_seq_one_letter_code
_entity_poly.pdbx_strand_id
1 'polypeptide(L)'
;MLNMPVDTLTQSQRSEQLLIDCAFGWLKQKVEAHHLRCPENEAKLKELLDMLKRALMSSREELCQTTDTDEFAEKVEGYRNGVTLADRILTDSKAIIIADRTTRNLFPVWPEELEWR
;
A
#
# COMPACT_ATOMS: atom_id res chain seq x y z
N MET A 1 -15.86 -21.19 -25.51
CA MET A 1 -16.50 -20.26 -24.56
C MET A 1 -15.52 -20.06 -23.42
N LEU A 2 -15.01 -18.85 -23.21
CA LEU A 2 -14.26 -18.54 -21.99
C LEU A 2 -15.32 -18.36 -20.88
N ASN A 3 -15.34 -19.28 -19.91
CA ASN A 3 -16.12 -19.10 -18.68
C ASN A 3 -15.53 -17.90 -17.94
N MET A 4 -16.07 -16.71 -18.19
CA MET A 4 -15.82 -15.55 -17.33
C MET A 4 -16.45 -15.87 -15.96
N PRO A 5 -15.72 -15.69 -14.85
CA PRO A 5 -16.30 -15.81 -13.52
C PRO A 5 -17.54 -14.92 -13.43
N VAL A 6 -18.64 -15.47 -12.94
CA VAL A 6 -19.84 -14.68 -12.67
C VAL A 6 -19.57 -13.89 -11.39
N ASP A 7 -19.57 -12.57 -11.47
CA ASP A 7 -19.49 -11.69 -10.31
C ASP A 7 -20.74 -11.84 -9.46
N THR A 8 -20.58 -12.47 -8.30
CA THR A 8 -21.65 -12.73 -7.31
C THR A 8 -21.57 -11.81 -6.10
N LEU A 9 -20.62 -10.86 -6.05
CA LEU A 9 -20.43 -10.00 -4.89
C LEU A 9 -21.70 -9.20 -4.58
N THR A 10 -22.04 -9.15 -3.29
CA THR A 10 -23.09 -8.25 -2.80
C THR A 10 -22.68 -6.79 -2.99
N GLN A 11 -23.66 -5.88 -2.98
CA GLN A 11 -23.39 -4.44 -3.13
C GLN A 11 -22.45 -3.90 -2.04
N SER A 12 -22.57 -4.39 -0.80
CA SER A 12 -21.67 -4.03 0.30
C SER A 12 -20.26 -4.52 0.05
N GLN A 13 -20.09 -5.76 -0.41
CA GLN A 13 -18.78 -6.32 -0.72
C GLN A 13 -18.11 -5.60 -1.89
N ARG A 14 -18.85 -5.23 -2.94
CA ARG A 14 -18.31 -4.40 -4.04
C ARG A 14 -17.83 -3.04 -3.55
N SER A 15 -18.59 -2.41 -2.66
CA SER A 15 -18.22 -1.12 -2.08
C SER A 15 -16.93 -1.25 -1.26
N GLU A 16 -16.81 -2.33 -0.49
CA GLU A 16 -15.60 -2.61 0.28
C GLU A 16 -14.40 -2.95 -0.62
N GLN A 17 -14.59 -3.78 -1.64
CA GLN A 17 -13.56 -4.09 -2.64
C GLN A 17 -13.01 -2.81 -3.27
N LEU A 18 -13.89 -1.88 -3.66
CA LEU A 18 -13.49 -0.58 -4.20
C LEU A 18 -12.68 0.24 -3.19
N LEU A 19 -13.10 0.30 -1.93
CA LEU A 19 -12.36 1.03 -0.89
C LEU A 19 -10.95 0.45 -0.66
N ILE A 20 -10.83 -0.88 -0.63
CA ILE A 20 -9.54 -1.56 -0.48
C ILE A 20 -8.68 -1.34 -1.73
N ASP A 21 -9.24 -1.39 -2.94
CA ASP A 21 -8.52 -1.11 -4.19
C ASP A 21 -7.95 0.32 -4.19
N CYS A 22 -8.78 1.30 -3.81
CA CYS A 22 -8.36 2.68 -3.64
C CYS A 22 -7.24 2.81 -2.59
N ALA A 23 -7.34 2.12 -1.45
CA ALA A 23 -6.31 2.12 -0.42
C ALA A 23 -4.98 1.55 -0.94
N PHE A 24 -4.99 0.41 -1.64
CA PHE A 24 -3.79 -0.15 -2.26
C PHE A 24 -3.18 0.78 -3.31
N GLY A 25 -4.00 1.41 -4.15
CA GLY A 25 -3.54 2.41 -5.12
C GLY A 25 -2.84 3.59 -4.45
N TRP A 26 -3.43 4.12 -3.38
CA TRP A 26 -2.85 5.22 -2.60
C TRP A 26 -1.55 4.81 -1.88
N LEU A 27 -1.55 3.66 -1.20
CA LEU A 27 -0.36 3.14 -0.50
C LEU A 27 0.80 2.90 -1.46
N LYS A 28 0.55 2.37 -2.66
CA LYS A 28 1.59 2.20 -3.70
C LYS A 28 2.28 3.54 -4.02
N GLN A 29 1.51 4.59 -4.25
CA GLN A 29 2.06 5.92 -4.56
C GLN A 29 2.92 6.43 -3.39
N LYS A 30 2.47 6.21 -2.15
CA LYS A 30 3.23 6.58 -0.95
C LYS A 30 4.53 5.79 -0.81
N VAL A 31 4.49 4.48 -1.02
CA VAL A 31 5.69 3.63 -1.00
C VAL A 31 6.71 4.08 -2.04
N GLU A 32 6.27 4.40 -3.27
CA GLU A 32 7.14 4.93 -4.33
C GLU A 32 7.79 6.26 -3.92
N ALA A 33 7.02 7.16 -3.30
CA ALA A 33 7.54 8.45 -2.85
C ALA A 33 8.53 8.29 -1.68
N HIS A 34 8.26 7.40 -0.73
CA HIS A 34 9.17 7.10 0.38
C HIS A 34 10.46 6.45 -0.11
N HIS A 35 10.38 5.53 -1.09
CA HIS A 35 11.55 4.88 -1.68
C HIS A 35 12.50 5.90 -2.32
N LEU A 36 11.96 6.84 -3.10
CA LEU A 36 12.72 7.92 -3.73
C LEU A 36 13.40 8.87 -2.74
N ARG A 37 12.84 9.01 -1.54
CA ARG A 37 13.33 9.91 -0.49
C ARG A 37 14.10 9.19 0.62
N CYS A 38 14.16 7.87 0.55
CA CYS A 38 14.88 7.04 1.51
C CYS A 38 16.39 7.31 1.44
N PRO A 39 17.05 7.54 2.59
CA PRO A 39 18.50 7.77 2.63
C PRO A 39 19.29 6.65 1.95
N GLU A 40 20.45 6.97 1.37
CA GLU A 40 21.27 6.01 0.63
C GLU A 40 21.86 4.91 1.52
N ASN A 41 22.16 5.23 2.78
CA ASN A 41 22.67 4.30 3.78
C ASN A 41 21.59 3.38 4.37
N GLU A 42 20.31 3.58 4.05
CA GLU A 42 19.17 2.81 4.54
C GLU A 42 18.76 1.70 3.55
N ALA A 43 19.72 0.88 3.13
CA ALA A 43 19.50 -0.18 2.12
C ALA A 43 18.37 -1.17 2.52
N LYS A 44 18.29 -1.53 3.80
CA LYS A 44 17.24 -2.43 4.32
C LYS A 44 15.86 -1.81 4.22
N LEU A 45 15.75 -0.49 4.46
CA LEU A 45 14.46 0.19 4.34
C LEU A 45 14.01 0.25 2.88
N LYS A 46 14.92 0.51 1.94
CA LYS A 46 14.61 0.47 0.50
C LYS A 46 14.13 -0.92 0.07
N GLU A 47 14.81 -1.97 0.51
CA GLU A 47 14.39 -3.36 0.23
C GLU A 47 13.00 -3.65 0.81
N LEU A 48 12.73 -3.21 2.04
CA LEU A 48 11.42 -3.36 2.67
C LEU A 48 10.32 -2.62 1.89
N LEU A 49 10.57 -1.40 1.45
CA LEU A 49 9.64 -0.62 0.64
C LEU A 49 9.40 -1.28 -0.73
N ASP A 50 10.43 -1.84 -1.36
CA ASP A 50 10.29 -2.57 -2.63
C ASP A 50 9.49 -3.88 -2.45
N MET A 51 9.70 -4.61 -1.36
CA MET A 51 8.89 -5.77 -1.02
C MET A 51 7.44 -5.39 -0.78
N LEU A 52 7.20 -4.33 -0.02
CA LEU A 52 5.86 -3.82 0.26
C LEU A 52 5.14 -3.40 -1.03
N LYS A 53 5.83 -2.69 -1.94
CA LYS A 53 5.28 -2.31 -3.25
C LYS A 53 4.82 -3.53 -4.04
N ARG A 54 5.63 -4.58 -4.11
CA ARG A 54 5.29 -5.83 -4.81
C ARG A 54 4.10 -6.54 -4.15
N ALA A 55 4.09 -6.61 -2.82
CA ALA A 55 3.00 -7.22 -2.06
C ALA A 55 1.67 -6.49 -2.29
N LEU A 56 1.66 -5.16 -2.22
CA LEU A 56 0.47 -4.33 -2.49
C LEU A 56 -0.08 -4.57 -3.91
N MET A 57 0.79 -4.63 -4.92
CA MET A 57 0.37 -4.92 -6.30
C MET A 57 -0.22 -6.32 -6.44
N SER A 58 0.43 -7.33 -5.85
CA SER A 58 -0.08 -8.70 -5.89
C SER A 58 -1.44 -8.83 -5.20
N SER A 59 -1.60 -8.23 -4.01
CA SER A 59 -2.88 -8.25 -3.29
C SER A 59 -3.97 -7.48 -4.02
N ARG A 60 -3.63 -6.40 -4.72
CA ARG A 60 -4.56 -5.65 -5.56
C ARG A 60 -5.03 -6.45 -6.77
N GLU A 61 -4.12 -7.14 -7.45
CA GLU A 61 -4.45 -8.03 -8.56
C GLU A 61 -5.37 -9.17 -8.11
N GLU A 62 -5.05 -9.78 -6.97
CA GLU A 62 -5.89 -10.82 -6.36
C GLU A 62 -7.28 -10.28 -6.00
N LEU A 63 -7.35 -9.13 -5.32
CA LEU A 63 -8.60 -8.47 -4.95
C LEU A 63 -9.51 -8.23 -6.16
N CYS A 64 -8.94 -7.76 -7.28
CA CYS A 64 -9.69 -7.51 -8.52
C CYS A 64 -10.18 -8.79 -9.21
N GLN A 65 -9.57 -9.94 -8.92
CA GLN A 65 -9.97 -11.24 -9.47
C GLN A 65 -11.01 -11.94 -8.59
N THR A 66 -11.05 -11.62 -7.30
CA THR A 66 -12.05 -12.13 -6.37
C THR A 66 -13.42 -11.56 -6.71
N THR A 67 -14.27 -12.43 -7.25
CA THR A 67 -15.61 -12.10 -7.76
C THR A 67 -16.71 -12.91 -7.07
N ASP A 68 -16.32 -13.83 -6.19
CA ASP A 68 -17.21 -14.68 -5.43
C ASP A 68 -17.40 -14.16 -3.99
N THR A 69 -18.64 -14.25 -3.49
CA THR A 69 -19.03 -13.75 -2.16
C THR A 69 -18.30 -14.45 -1.03
N ASP A 70 -18.14 -15.77 -1.09
CA ASP A 70 -17.54 -16.55 -0.01
C ASP A 70 -16.01 -16.36 -0.03
N GLU A 71 -15.41 -16.41 -1.21
CA GLU A 71 -13.98 -16.12 -1.40
C GLU A 71 -13.63 -14.72 -0.89
N PHE A 72 -14.45 -13.70 -1.21
CA PHE A 72 -14.23 -12.35 -0.72
C PHE A 72 -14.30 -12.28 0.80
N ALA A 73 -15.29 -12.93 1.42
CA ALA A 73 -15.43 -12.96 2.87
C ALA A 73 -14.23 -13.60 3.57
N GLU A 74 -13.62 -14.64 2.98
CA GLU A 74 -12.42 -15.29 3.51
C GLU A 74 -11.16 -14.41 3.38
N LYS A 75 -11.05 -13.63 2.30
CA LYS A 75 -9.83 -12.87 1.97
C LYS A 75 -9.82 -11.44 2.49
N VAL A 76 -10.99 -10.81 2.70
CA VAL A 76 -11.11 -9.37 2.99
C VAL A 76 -10.29 -8.93 4.19
N GLU A 77 -10.22 -9.75 5.23
CA GLU A 77 -9.42 -9.45 6.41
C GLU A 77 -7.91 -9.50 6.12
N GLY A 78 -7.48 -10.40 5.24
CA GLY A 78 -6.11 -10.43 4.73
C GLY A 78 -5.73 -9.13 4.01
N TYR A 79 -6.64 -8.61 3.18
CA TYR A 79 -6.40 -7.33 2.49
C TYR A 79 -6.33 -6.14 3.46
N ARG A 80 -7.24 -6.06 4.43
CA ARG A 80 -7.23 -5.02 5.48
C ARG A 80 -5.96 -5.07 6.33
N ASN A 81 -5.48 -6.28 6.66
CA ASN A 81 -4.21 -6.47 7.35
C ASN A 81 -3.02 -5.99 6.50
N GLY A 82 -3.05 -6.25 5.18
CA GLY A 82 -2.07 -5.73 4.24
C GLY A 82 -2.02 -4.19 4.23
N VAL A 83 -3.19 -3.53 4.20
CA VAL A 83 -3.30 -2.07 4.33
C VAL A 83 -2.68 -1.57 5.64
N THR A 84 -3.01 -2.21 6.76
CA THR A 84 -2.52 -1.83 8.09
C THR A 84 -0.99 -1.99 8.21
N LEU A 85 -0.44 -3.07 7.68
CA LEU A 85 1.00 -3.30 7.67
C LEU A 85 1.73 -2.25 6.82
N ALA A 86 1.17 -1.92 5.65
CA ALA A 86 1.73 -0.90 4.77
C ALA A 86 1.78 0.48 5.46
N ASP A 87 0.69 0.88 6.11
CA ASP A 87 0.61 2.13 6.86
C ASP A 87 1.67 2.21 7.97
N ARG A 88 1.87 1.11 8.71
CA ARG A 88 2.92 1.03 9.73
C ARG A 88 4.33 1.21 9.15
N ILE A 89 4.66 0.51 8.07
CA ILE A 89 5.98 0.63 7.41
C ILE A 89 6.19 2.05 6.87
N LEU A 90 5.14 2.66 6.31
CA LEU A 90 5.19 4.06 5.86
C LEU A 90 5.39 5.04 7.02
N THR A 91 4.79 4.78 8.18
CA THR A 91 5.00 5.55 9.40
C THR A 91 6.45 5.46 9.89
N ASP A 92 7.00 4.24 9.97
CA ASP A 92 8.38 4.01 10.41
C ASP A 92 9.39 4.66 9.45
N SER A 93 9.17 4.51 8.13
CA SER A 93 10.01 5.12 7.11
C SER A 93 9.96 6.65 7.13
N LYS A 94 8.82 7.26 7.44
CA LYS A 94 8.69 8.72 7.64
C LYS A 94 9.63 9.20 8.74
N ALA A 95 9.68 8.50 9.88
CA ALA A 95 10.55 8.86 10.99
C ALA A 95 12.04 8.84 10.58
N ILE A 96 12.45 7.82 9.81
CA ILE A 96 13.82 7.68 9.31
C ILE A 96 14.17 8.81 8.32
N ILE A 97 13.29 9.11 7.37
CA ILE A 97 13.48 10.20 6.39
C ILE A 97 13.61 11.55 7.11
N ILE A 98 12.76 11.81 8.11
CA ILE A 98 12.82 13.04 8.92
C ILE A 98 14.16 13.15 9.66
N ALA A 99 14.61 12.05 10.28
CA ALA A 99 15.87 12.04 11.03
C ALA A 99 17.10 12.32 10.13
N ASP A 100 17.17 11.69 8.94
CA ASP A 100 18.25 11.96 7.98
C ASP A 100 18.23 13.42 7.50
N ARG A 101 17.06 13.91 7.08
CA ARG A 101 16.93 15.28 6.57
C ARG A 101 17.28 16.32 7.63
N THR A 102 16.89 16.08 8.88
CA THR A 102 17.26 16.93 10.02
C THR A 102 18.77 16.94 10.23
N THR A 103 19.41 15.77 10.25
CA THR A 103 20.86 15.64 10.41
C THR A 103 21.63 16.35 9.30
N ARG A 104 21.07 16.36 8.08
CA ARG A 104 21.64 17.01 6.91
C ARG A 104 21.24 18.49 6.76
N ASN A 105 20.49 19.05 7.71
CA ASN A 105 19.95 20.42 7.66
C ASN A 105 19.17 20.73 6.36
N LEU A 106 18.41 19.75 5.85
CA LEU A 106 17.61 19.90 4.63
C LEU A 106 16.22 20.48 4.95
N PHE A 107 15.81 21.51 4.20
CA PHE A 107 14.48 22.15 4.31
C PHE A 107 13.66 21.95 3.03
N PRO A 108 12.34 21.66 3.11
CA PRO A 108 11.59 21.34 4.34
C PRO A 108 12.02 19.99 4.92
N VAL A 109 11.93 19.81 6.24
CA VAL A 109 12.31 18.54 6.88
C VAL A 109 11.41 17.40 6.39
N TRP A 110 10.11 17.67 6.19
CA TRP A 110 9.18 16.77 5.53
C TRP A 110 8.66 17.41 4.24
N PRO A 111 8.98 16.86 3.05
CA PRO A 111 8.51 17.41 1.78
C PRO A 111 6.98 17.34 1.64
N GLU A 112 6.37 18.39 1.09
CA GLU A 112 4.91 18.47 0.92
C GLU A 112 4.36 17.36 0.02
N GLU A 113 5.14 16.89 -0.96
CA GLU A 113 4.73 15.76 -1.80
C GLU A 113 4.58 14.45 -1.03
N LEU A 114 5.21 14.35 0.15
CA LEU A 114 5.04 13.22 1.05
C LEU A 114 3.90 13.42 2.06
N GLU A 115 3.32 14.63 2.17
CA GLU A 115 2.21 14.89 3.09
C GLU A 115 0.97 14.06 2.76
N TRP A 116 0.28 13.66 3.82
CA TRP A 116 -0.94 12.86 3.73
C TRP A 116 -2.10 13.85 3.62
N ARG A 117 -2.64 14.01 2.41
CA ARG A 117 -3.86 14.79 2.14
C ARG A 117 -4.93 13.87 1.59
#